data_AF-A0A951XD53-F1
#
_entry.id   AF-A0A951XD53-F1
#
_cell.length_a   1.000
_cell.length_b   1.000
_cell.length_c   1.000
_cell.angle_alpha   90.00
_cell.angle_beta   90.00
_cell.angle_gamma   90.00
#
_symmetry.space_group_name_H-M   'P 1'
#
loop_
_entity.id
_entity.type
_entity.pdbx_description
1 polymer ?
#
loop_
_entity_poly.entity_id
_entity_poly.type
_entity_poly.pdbx_seq_one_letter_code
_entity_poly.pdbx_strand_id
1 'polypeptide(L)'
;MSANARTGGAYEEIGMLYGFILLVKTGISQKDGMDVKDNRFFVQGEGNIKYTFNNGKMATDEKTASLNFLNALEKIPGIIDQEQKKIERLRKDLPVIQGVVNGVWNKERMLSDLKTELAAIDRKIQLSLKPETEAAPTQRLEEQRMQDNSETTGRIKGLHLHRGVS
;
A
#
# COMPACT_ATOMS: atom_id res chain seq x y z
N MET A 1 43.56 -25.95 -22.70
CA MET A 1 42.57 -24.91 -23.08
C MET A 1 41.57 -24.79 -21.96
N SER A 2 41.25 -23.59 -21.48
CA SER A 2 40.23 -23.45 -20.43
C SER A 2 38.83 -23.48 -21.05
N ALA A 3 38.05 -24.51 -20.71
CA ALA A 3 36.65 -24.59 -21.11
C ALA A 3 35.83 -23.72 -20.15
N ASN A 4 35.48 -22.50 -20.58
CA ASN A 4 34.57 -21.66 -19.83
C ASN A 4 33.24 -22.41 -19.63
N ALA A 5 32.90 -22.71 -18.37
CA ALA A 5 31.58 -23.20 -17.98
C ALA A 5 30.47 -22.33 -18.60
N ARG A 6 29.32 -22.94 -18.91
CA ARG A 6 28.19 -22.31 -19.60
C ARG A 6 26.89 -22.64 -18.88
N THR A 7 26.76 -22.18 -17.63
CA THR A 7 25.73 -22.64 -16.67
C THR A 7 24.28 -22.29 -17.00
N GLY A 8 24.00 -21.73 -18.18
CA GLY A 8 22.70 -21.16 -18.55
C GLY A 8 22.23 -19.99 -17.68
N GLY A 9 23.06 -19.51 -16.74
CA GLY A 9 22.65 -18.57 -15.69
C GLY A 9 22.19 -19.23 -14.39
N ALA A 10 22.19 -20.57 -14.31
CA ALA A 10 22.07 -21.31 -13.06
C ALA A 10 23.38 -21.26 -12.25
N TYR A 11 23.36 -21.81 -11.04
CA TYR A 11 24.57 -22.10 -10.26
C TYR A 11 24.92 -23.59 -10.43
N GLU A 12 26.14 -23.87 -10.84
CA GLU A 12 26.69 -25.23 -10.92
C GLU A 12 27.73 -25.43 -9.81
N GLU A 13 27.75 -26.61 -9.20
CA GLU A 13 28.76 -26.99 -8.21
C GLU A 13 30.08 -27.40 -8.89
N ILE A 14 31.19 -26.89 -8.36
CA ILE A 14 32.55 -27.16 -8.88
C ILE A 14 33.47 -27.81 -7.84
N GLY A 15 32.99 -28.06 -6.62
CA GLY A 15 33.75 -28.70 -5.54
C GLY A 15 33.41 -28.14 -4.16
N MET A 16 34.25 -28.46 -3.17
CA MET A 16 34.06 -28.06 -1.77
C MET A 16 35.39 -27.60 -1.15
N LEU A 17 35.34 -26.58 -0.29
CA LEU A 17 36.50 -26.02 0.43
C LEU A 17 36.12 -25.74 1.89
N TYR A 18 36.81 -26.38 2.84
CA TYR A 18 36.55 -26.26 4.29
C TYR A 18 35.07 -26.47 4.69
N GLY A 19 34.34 -27.36 3.99
CA GLY A 19 32.92 -27.61 4.22
C GLY A 19 31.96 -26.64 3.51
N PHE A 20 32.46 -25.60 2.86
CA PHE A 20 31.68 -24.70 2.02
C PHE A 20 31.65 -25.21 0.57
N ILE A 21 30.48 -25.15 -0.08
CA ILE A 21 30.31 -25.59 -1.47
C ILE A 21 30.79 -24.47 -2.41
N LEU A 22 31.65 -24.80 -3.35
CA LEU A 22 32.11 -23.89 -4.40
C LEU A 22 31.15 -23.94 -5.59
N LEU A 23 30.64 -22.78 -6.00
CA LEU A 23 29.68 -22.64 -7.09
C LEU A 23 30.24 -21.74 -8.20
N VAL A 24 29.95 -22.07 -9.45
CA VAL A 24 30.15 -21.20 -10.61
C VAL A 24 28.81 -20.81 -11.22
N LYS A 25 28.72 -19.60 -11.79
CA LYS A 25 27.60 -19.15 -12.61
C LYS A 25 28.11 -18.31 -13.78
N THR A 26 27.67 -18.63 -14.98
CA THR A 26 27.91 -17.81 -16.16
C THR A 26 26.94 -16.61 -16.14
N GLY A 27 27.50 -15.42 -15.98
CA GLY A 27 26.82 -14.15 -16.20
C GLY A 27 26.99 -13.65 -17.63
N ILE A 28 26.28 -12.57 -17.94
CA ILE A 28 26.60 -11.69 -19.07
C ILE A 28 27.13 -10.39 -18.47
N SER A 29 28.20 -9.87 -19.05
CA SER A 29 28.81 -8.60 -18.68
C SER A 29 29.06 -7.79 -19.94
N GLN A 30 28.54 -6.57 -20.00
CA GLN A 30 28.85 -5.68 -21.11
C GLN A 30 30.29 -5.17 -20.97
N LYS A 31 31.10 -5.32 -22.01
CA LYS A 31 32.45 -4.75 -22.11
C LYS A 31 32.62 -4.18 -23.52
N ASP A 32 33.09 -2.94 -23.60
CA ASP A 32 33.39 -2.26 -24.88
C ASP A 32 32.19 -2.27 -25.85
N GLY A 33 30.96 -2.18 -25.31
CA GLY A 33 29.69 -2.23 -26.06
C GLY A 33 29.21 -3.64 -26.45
N MET A 34 29.96 -4.71 -26.15
CA MET A 34 29.62 -6.09 -26.48
C MET A 34 29.28 -6.93 -25.24
N ASP A 35 28.37 -7.90 -25.40
CA ASP A 35 27.98 -8.83 -24.33
C ASP A 35 28.97 -9.98 -24.17
N VAL A 36 29.89 -9.84 -23.22
CA VAL A 36 30.90 -10.83 -22.87
C VAL A 36 30.38 -11.72 -21.73
N LYS A 37 30.31 -13.04 -21.98
CA LYS A 37 29.91 -14.02 -20.95
C LYS A 37 31.04 -14.19 -19.93
N ASP A 38 30.80 -13.79 -18.68
CA ASP A 38 31.76 -13.90 -17.57
C ASP A 38 31.40 -15.04 -16.62
N ASN A 39 32.37 -15.81 -16.15
CA ASN A 39 32.14 -16.83 -15.13
C ASN A 39 32.41 -16.23 -13.75
N ARG A 40 31.41 -16.31 -12.88
CA ARG A 40 31.42 -15.76 -11.52
C ARG A 40 31.39 -16.88 -10.51
N PHE A 41 32.28 -16.77 -9.54
CA PHE A 41 32.55 -17.78 -8.53
C PHE A 41 31.99 -17.34 -7.16
N PHE A 42 31.41 -18.30 -6.45
CA PHE A 42 30.73 -18.10 -5.18
C PHE A 42 31.09 -19.23 -4.21
N VAL A 43 31.00 -18.93 -2.92
CA VAL A 43 31.19 -19.88 -1.83
C VAL A 43 29.86 -19.94 -1.07
N GLN A 44 29.21 -21.11 -1.06
CA GLN A 44 27.97 -21.32 -0.32
C GLN A 44 28.26 -21.93 1.06
N GLY A 45 27.79 -21.24 2.11
CA GLY A 45 27.81 -21.74 3.48
C GLY A 45 26.52 -22.44 3.90
N GLU A 46 26.53 -22.93 5.12
CA GLU A 46 25.34 -23.41 5.82
C GLU A 46 24.24 -22.33 5.80
N GLY A 47 22.98 -22.74 5.59
CA GLY A 47 21.86 -21.81 5.36
C GLY A 47 21.75 -21.26 3.92
N ASN A 48 22.46 -21.82 2.94
CA ASN A 48 22.39 -21.48 1.50
C ASN A 48 22.87 -20.06 1.11
N ILE A 49 23.47 -19.31 2.04
CA ILE A 49 24.02 -17.98 1.80
C ILE A 49 25.26 -18.10 0.89
N LYS A 50 25.33 -17.25 -0.14
CA LYS A 50 26.40 -17.26 -1.17
C LYS A 50 27.30 -16.04 -1.02
N TYR A 51 28.53 -16.29 -0.60
CA TYR A 51 29.60 -15.29 -0.44
C TYR A 51 30.44 -15.20 -1.71
N THR A 52 31.09 -14.06 -1.94
CA THR A 52 31.93 -13.85 -3.13
C THR A 52 32.92 -12.70 -2.93
N PHE A 53 34.08 -12.78 -3.57
CA PHE A 53 35.08 -11.71 -3.65
C PHE A 53 35.13 -11.16 -5.09
N ASN A 54 35.49 -9.88 -5.23
CA ASN A 54 35.61 -9.19 -6.52
C ASN A 54 34.40 -9.40 -7.47
N ASN A 55 33.17 -9.35 -6.94
CA ASN A 55 31.92 -9.60 -7.69
C ASN A 55 31.91 -10.95 -8.45
N GLY A 56 32.58 -11.96 -7.89
CA GLY A 56 32.72 -13.30 -8.45
C GLY A 56 33.85 -13.45 -9.47
N LYS A 57 34.54 -12.38 -9.86
CA LYS A 57 35.60 -12.46 -10.88
C LYS A 57 36.84 -13.09 -10.27
N MET A 58 37.22 -14.25 -10.82
CA MET A 58 38.48 -14.93 -10.51
C MET A 58 39.66 -14.10 -11.04
N ALA A 59 40.78 -14.09 -10.29
CA ALA A 59 42.01 -13.45 -10.74
C ALA A 59 42.68 -14.27 -11.87
N THR A 60 43.56 -13.63 -12.63
CA THR A 60 44.32 -14.27 -13.73
C THR A 60 45.55 -15.05 -13.25
N ASP A 61 46.04 -14.76 -12.05
CA ASP A 61 47.14 -15.48 -11.38
C ASP A 61 46.57 -16.64 -10.55
N GLU A 62 47.14 -17.84 -10.69
CA GLU A 62 46.66 -19.09 -10.06
C GLU A 62 46.61 -19.01 -8.52
N LYS A 63 47.59 -18.34 -7.89
CA LYS A 63 47.66 -18.18 -6.44
C LYS A 63 46.56 -17.23 -5.97
N THR A 64 46.37 -16.13 -6.68
CA THR A 64 45.34 -15.13 -6.37
C THR A 64 43.94 -15.67 -6.67
N ALA A 65 43.78 -16.50 -7.70
CA ALA A 65 42.55 -17.23 -8.01
C ALA A 65 42.17 -18.19 -6.89
N SER A 66 43.15 -18.92 -6.34
CA SER A 66 42.96 -19.82 -5.20
C SER A 66 42.56 -19.06 -3.92
N LEU A 67 43.24 -17.95 -3.63
CA LEU A 67 42.92 -17.08 -2.49
C LEU A 67 41.57 -16.37 -2.62
N ASN A 68 41.03 -16.21 -3.84
CA ASN A 68 39.78 -15.49 -4.08
C ASN A 68 38.58 -16.07 -3.29
N PHE A 69 38.57 -17.39 -3.08
CA PHE A 69 37.55 -18.07 -2.26
C PHE A 69 37.78 -17.84 -0.75
N LEU A 70 39.04 -17.85 -0.29
CA LEU A 70 39.38 -17.56 1.11
C LEU A 70 39.04 -16.11 1.48
N ASN A 71 39.35 -15.16 0.60
CA ASN A 71 39.03 -13.74 0.77
C ASN A 71 37.49 -13.48 0.75
N ALA A 72 36.69 -14.40 0.19
CA ALA A 72 35.24 -14.35 0.28
C ALA A 72 34.73 -14.81 1.66
N LEU A 73 35.37 -15.80 2.26
CA LEU A 73 35.10 -16.29 3.62
C LEU A 73 35.55 -15.31 4.70
N GLU A 74 36.72 -14.69 4.54
CA GLU A 74 37.27 -13.68 5.46
C GLU A 74 36.34 -12.47 5.65
N LYS A 75 35.50 -12.16 4.65
CA LYS A 75 34.51 -11.08 4.73
C LYS A 75 33.26 -11.41 5.54
N ILE A 76 33.02 -12.67 5.90
CA ILE A 76 31.80 -13.09 6.60
C ILE A 76 31.60 -12.36 7.95
N PRO A 77 32.59 -12.23 8.85
CA PRO A 77 32.41 -11.47 10.10
C PRO A 77 32.09 -9.99 9.87
N GLY A 78 32.68 -9.36 8.85
CA GLY A 78 32.39 -7.97 8.48
C GLY A 78 30.98 -7.79 7.90
N ILE A 79 30.46 -8.78 7.17
CA ILE A 79 29.07 -8.80 6.71
C ILE A 79 28.12 -8.97 7.90
N ILE A 80 28.43 -9.86 8.85
CA ILE A 80 27.61 -10.07 10.06
C ILE A 80 27.49 -8.78 10.88
N ASP A 81 28.59 -8.06 11.11
CA ASP A 81 28.58 -6.74 11.77
C ASP A 81 27.72 -5.70 11.01
N GLN A 82 27.81 -5.67 9.68
CA GLN A 82 27.01 -4.75 8.85
C GLN A 82 25.52 -5.09 8.87
N GLU A 83 25.13 -6.37 8.82
CA GLU A 83 23.73 -6.78 8.95
C GLU A 83 23.20 -6.52 10.36
N GLN A 84 23.97 -6.79 11.41
CA GLN A 84 23.61 -6.44 12.79
C GLN A 84 23.36 -4.92 12.94
N LYS A 85 24.23 -4.08 12.37
CA LYS A 85 24.06 -2.61 12.33
C LYS A 85 22.90 -2.13 11.44
N LYS A 86 22.37 -2.96 10.53
CA LYS A 86 21.11 -2.69 9.82
C LYS A 86 19.92 -3.09 10.69
N ILE A 87 19.95 -4.28 11.29
CA ILE A 87 18.93 -4.79 12.22
C ILE A 87 18.70 -3.81 13.37
N GLU A 88 19.76 -3.27 13.97
CA GLU A 88 19.68 -2.29 15.06
C GLU A 88 19.08 -0.94 14.65
N ARG A 89 19.27 -0.50 13.40
CA ARG A 89 18.60 0.70 12.86
C ARG A 89 17.12 0.43 12.62
N LEU A 90 16.80 -0.64 11.88
CA LEU A 90 15.42 -1.05 11.62
C LEU A 90 14.62 -1.28 12.91
N ARG A 91 15.24 -1.82 13.98
CA ARG A 91 14.61 -1.96 15.31
C ARG A 91 14.33 -0.61 16.01
N LYS A 92 15.06 0.46 15.70
CA LYS A 92 14.80 1.82 16.20
C LYS A 92 13.77 2.55 15.34
N ASP A 93 13.79 2.33 14.03
CA ASP A 93 12.86 2.93 13.08
C ASP A 93 11.44 2.36 13.23
N LEU A 94 11.32 1.06 13.51
CA LEU A 94 10.04 0.34 13.65
C LEU A 94 9.06 0.95 14.68
N PRO A 95 9.43 1.23 15.94
CA PRO A 95 8.52 1.88 16.90
C PRO A 95 8.19 3.33 16.51
N VAL A 96 9.08 4.04 15.81
CA VAL A 96 8.80 5.40 15.31
C VAL A 96 7.74 5.34 14.20
N ILE A 97 7.88 4.41 13.25
CA ILE A 97 6.91 4.20 12.17
C ILE A 97 5.56 3.73 12.75
N GLN A 98 5.56 2.82 13.73
CA GLN A 98 4.33 2.44 14.45
C GLN A 98 3.67 3.63 15.17
N GLY A 99 4.46 4.51 15.79
CA GLY A 99 3.96 5.75 16.41
C GLY A 99 3.35 6.74 15.41
N VAL A 100 3.87 6.80 14.18
CA VAL A 100 3.30 7.60 13.08
C VAL A 100 2.02 6.97 12.53
N VAL A 101 1.99 5.65 12.31
CA VAL A 101 0.81 4.92 11.78
C VAL A 101 -0.35 4.90 12.77
N ASN A 102 -0.07 4.73 14.07
CA ASN A 102 -1.07 4.78 15.13
C ASN A 102 -1.38 6.22 15.59
N GLY A 103 -0.69 7.22 15.05
CA GLY A 103 -0.88 8.62 15.37
C GLY A 103 -2.11 9.19 14.68
N VAL A 104 -3.14 9.54 15.46
CA VAL A 104 -4.34 10.22 14.93
C VAL A 104 -3.93 11.51 14.21
N TRP A 105 -4.31 11.63 12.94
CA TRP A 105 -3.92 12.76 12.09
C TRP A 105 -4.65 14.03 12.55
N ASN A 106 -3.99 14.86 13.38
CA ASN A 106 -4.62 16.01 14.05
C ASN A 106 -5.34 17.00 13.11
N LYS A 107 -4.96 17.09 11.83
CA LYS A 107 -5.64 17.94 10.83
C LYS A 107 -6.96 17.35 10.31
N GLU A 108 -7.32 16.11 10.66
CA GLU A 108 -8.57 15.47 10.26
C GLU A 108 -9.76 16.15 10.94
N ARG A 109 -9.61 16.53 12.21
CA ARG A 109 -10.59 17.38 12.93
C ARG A 109 -10.73 18.72 12.23
N MET A 110 -9.63 19.45 12.02
CA MET A 110 -9.65 20.72 11.28
C MET A 110 -10.27 20.61 9.88
N LEU A 111 -10.06 19.50 9.16
CA LEU A 111 -10.67 19.24 7.86
C LEU A 111 -12.17 18.92 7.97
N SER A 112 -12.61 18.25 9.04
CA SER A 112 -14.02 18.07 9.36
C SER A 112 -14.69 19.40 9.70
N ASP A 113 -14.03 20.23 10.51
CA ASP A 113 -14.53 21.53 10.94
C ASP A 113 -14.69 22.47 9.73
N LEU A 114 -13.67 22.59 8.86
CA LEU A 114 -13.77 23.32 7.59
C LEU A 114 -14.86 22.78 6.66
N LYS A 115 -15.10 21.46 6.62
CA LYS A 115 -16.20 20.88 5.83
C LYS A 115 -17.58 21.25 6.39
N THR A 116 -17.74 21.28 7.71
CA THR A 116 -19.00 21.70 8.34
C THR A 116 -19.24 23.20 8.19
N GLU A 117 -18.19 24.03 8.28
CA GLU A 117 -18.28 25.47 8.02
C GLU A 117 -18.62 25.75 6.55
N LEU A 118 -17.96 25.07 5.60
CA LEU A 118 -18.28 25.16 4.17
C LEU A 118 -19.73 24.77 3.88
N ALA A 119 -20.23 23.69 4.47
CA ALA A 119 -21.64 23.27 4.32
C ALA A 119 -22.63 24.25 4.97
N ALA A 120 -22.25 24.91 6.06
CA ALA A 120 -23.06 25.97 6.68
C ALA A 120 -23.10 27.24 5.81
N ILE A 121 -21.98 27.61 5.20
CA ILE A 121 -21.88 28.72 4.24
C ILE A 121 -22.71 28.42 2.98
N ASP A 122 -22.57 27.23 2.39
CA ASP A 122 -23.36 26.83 1.22
C ASP A 122 -24.87 26.83 1.52
N ARG A 123 -25.30 26.25 2.65
CA ARG A 123 -26.70 26.32 3.10
C ARG A 123 -27.19 27.76 3.30
N LYS A 124 -26.34 28.66 3.81
CA LYS A 124 -26.67 30.09 3.96
C LYS A 124 -26.83 30.76 2.59
N ILE A 125 -25.94 30.48 1.65
CA ILE A 125 -26.02 30.97 0.25
C ILE A 125 -27.30 30.46 -0.42
N GLN A 126 -27.62 29.17 -0.31
CA GLN A 126 -28.87 28.60 -0.83
C GLN A 126 -30.12 29.25 -0.22
N LEU A 127 -30.10 29.61 1.07
CA LEU A 127 -31.21 30.32 1.73
C LEU A 127 -31.32 31.78 1.26
N SER A 128 -30.20 32.47 1.03
CA SER A 128 -30.20 33.83 0.48
C SER A 128 -30.46 33.90 -1.04
N LEU A 129 -30.35 32.78 -1.76
CA LEU A 129 -30.68 32.66 -3.19
C LEU A 129 -32.11 32.18 -3.46
N LYS A 130 -32.86 31.75 -2.44
CA LYS A 130 -34.30 31.54 -2.60
C LYS A 130 -34.98 32.91 -2.76
N PRO A 131 -35.74 33.15 -3.84
CA PRO A 131 -36.38 34.43 -4.06
C PRO A 131 -37.40 34.72 -2.95
N GLU A 132 -37.50 36.00 -2.58
CA GLU A 132 -38.45 36.47 -1.58
C GLU A 132 -39.86 36.49 -2.17
N THR A 133 -40.53 35.35 -2.06
CA THR A 133 -41.92 35.14 -2.46
C THR A 133 -42.46 34.03 -1.56
N GLU A 134 -43.42 34.24 -0.67
CA GLU A 134 -44.49 35.26 -0.65
C GLU A 134 -44.54 36.03 0.70
N ALA A 135 -44.85 37.34 0.66
CA ALA A 135 -45.04 38.17 1.85
C ALA A 135 -46.16 39.22 1.67
N ALA A 136 -47.42 38.75 1.69
CA ALA A 136 -48.66 39.56 1.66
C ALA A 136 -48.92 40.32 0.31
N PRO A 137 -50.15 40.79 0.01
CA PRO A 137 -51.00 41.60 0.89
C PRO A 137 -52.29 40.96 1.40
N THR A 138 -52.84 41.56 2.46
CA THR A 138 -54.10 41.23 3.13
C THR A 138 -55.35 41.69 2.34
N GLN A 139 -56.53 41.23 2.77
CA GLN A 139 -57.89 41.71 2.42
C GLN A 139 -58.53 41.17 1.12
N ARG A 140 -59.35 40.11 1.28
CA ARG A 140 -60.68 39.83 0.65
C ARG A 140 -60.91 38.32 0.60
N LEU A 141 -61.79 37.79 1.47
CA LEU A 141 -62.57 36.54 1.28
C LEU A 141 -63.45 36.12 2.48
N GLU A 142 -63.32 36.77 3.66
CA GLU A 142 -64.12 36.41 4.84
C GLU A 142 -65.62 36.82 4.71
N GLU A 143 -65.93 37.80 3.86
CA GLU A 143 -67.29 38.33 3.65
C GLU A 143 -68.11 37.60 2.55
N GLN A 144 -68.07 36.27 2.47
CA GLN A 144 -68.94 35.56 1.50
C GLN A 144 -69.38 34.13 1.84
N ARG A 145 -69.22 33.65 3.09
CA ARG A 145 -69.68 32.29 3.49
C ARG A 145 -70.62 32.25 4.70
N MET A 146 -71.30 33.37 5.00
CA MET A 146 -72.50 33.42 5.86
C MET A 146 -73.77 33.76 5.06
N GLN A 147 -73.87 33.28 3.81
CA GLN A 147 -75.05 33.50 2.97
C GLN A 147 -75.31 32.35 1.99
N ASP A 148 -75.26 31.11 2.50
CA ASP A 148 -75.93 29.96 1.86
C ASP A 148 -76.39 28.98 2.97
N ASN A 149 -77.49 29.38 3.62
CA ASN A 149 -78.22 28.59 4.61
C ASN A 149 -79.32 27.79 3.89
N SER A 150 -79.80 26.68 4.47
CA SER A 150 -81.12 26.05 4.21
C SER A 150 -81.57 25.98 2.73
N GLU A 151 -81.58 24.84 2.03
CA GLU A 151 -82.39 23.61 2.29
C GLU A 151 -81.82 22.47 1.40
N THR A 152 -81.96 21.16 1.69
CA THR A 152 -83.22 20.41 1.63
C THR A 152 -83.08 19.00 2.24
N THR A 153 -84.16 18.48 2.82
CA THR A 153 -84.24 17.19 3.55
C THR A 153 -84.10 15.93 2.68
N GLY A 154 -83.04 15.16 2.91
CA GLY A 154 -83.13 13.76 3.38
C GLY A 154 -83.35 12.58 2.41
N ARG A 155 -82.64 11.47 2.67
CA ARG A 155 -83.19 10.10 2.53
C ARG A 155 -82.44 9.05 3.40
N ILE A 156 -83.20 8.47 4.34
CA ILE A 156 -83.15 7.11 4.96
C ILE A 156 -81.82 6.40 5.34
N LYS A 157 -81.88 5.74 6.51
CA LYS A 157 -80.84 4.89 7.13
C LYS A 157 -81.00 3.40 6.76
N GLY A 158 -79.92 2.62 6.88
CA GLY A 158 -79.92 1.16 7.04
C GLY A 158 -78.53 0.55 6.82
N LEU A 159 -78.09 -0.50 7.52
CA LEU A 159 -78.59 -1.15 8.76
C LEU A 159 -77.42 -1.93 9.44
N HIS A 160 -77.57 -2.36 10.70
CA HIS A 160 -76.77 -3.46 11.30
C HIS A 160 -77.13 -4.82 10.63
N LEU A 161 -76.41 -5.95 10.74
CA LEU A 161 -75.34 -6.48 11.63
C LEU A 161 -74.42 -7.42 10.74
N HIS A 162 -73.58 -8.43 11.08
CA HIS A 162 -73.22 -9.22 12.29
C HIS A 162 -71.87 -9.97 12.13
N ARG A 163 -71.65 -11.02 12.94
CA ARG A 163 -70.66 -12.14 12.89
C ARG A 163 -70.31 -12.65 11.48
N GLY A 164 -69.17 -13.31 11.21
CA GLY A 164 -68.12 -13.85 12.09
C GLY A 164 -68.03 -15.39 12.04
N VAL A 165 -66.80 -15.93 12.12
CA VAL A 165 -66.42 -17.37 12.21
C VAL A 165 -66.56 -18.24 10.95
N SER A 166 -65.43 -18.54 10.31
CA SER A 166 -64.78 -19.87 10.35
C SER A 166 -63.29 -19.73 10.02
#